data_AF-A0A0Q4B6W9-F1
#
_entry.id   AF-A0A0Q4B6W9-F1
#
_cell.length_a   1.000
_cell.length_b   1.000
_cell.length_c   1.000
_cell.angle_alpha   90.00
_cell.angle_beta   90.00
_cell.angle_gamma   90.00
#
_symmetry.space_group_name_H-M   'P 1'
#
loop_
_entity.id
_entity.type
_entity.pdbx_description
1 polymer ?
#
loop_
_entity_poly.entity_id
_entity_poly.type
_entity_poly.pdbx_seq_one_letter_code
_entity_poly.pdbx_strand_id
1 'polypeptide(L)'
;KELVREIRTHEYVGVGRVKPAFMASFKAMMHYLIEAEQYNCWWEDILYRCSAEQDVYVRDVAGHFWAEVDYIEDYERIMDYIWKRSKKDDTK
;
A
#
# COMPACT_ATOMS: atom_id res chain seq x y z
N LYS A 1 6.22 12.81 0.66
CA LYS A 1 6.49 11.93 1.81
C LYS A 1 6.99 12.84 2.92
N GLU A 2 6.19 13.47 3.77
CA GLU A 2 5.27 12.92 4.76
C GLU A 2 4.20 13.98 5.05
N LEU A 3 2.92 13.67 4.81
CA LEU A 3 1.85 14.52 5.35
C LEU A 3 1.87 14.37 6.88
N VAL A 4 1.65 15.43 7.66
CA VAL A 4 1.61 15.32 9.12
C VAL A 4 0.43 14.43 9.54
N ARG A 5 0.54 13.69 10.64
CA ARG A 5 -0.50 12.70 11.01
C ARG A 5 -1.87 13.34 11.19
N GLU A 6 -1.93 14.59 11.64
CA GLU A 6 -3.18 15.32 11.91
C GLU A 6 -4.00 15.62 10.64
N ILE A 7 -3.37 15.57 9.46
CA ILE A 7 -4.04 15.81 8.18
C ILE A 7 -4.28 14.52 7.37
N ARG A 8 -3.92 13.36 7.92
CA ARG A 8 -4.18 12.05 7.29
C ARG A 8 -5.53 11.52 7.76
N THR A 9 -6.38 11.13 6.81
CA THR A 9 -7.63 10.42 7.15
C THR A 9 -7.42 8.91 7.24
N HIS A 10 -6.44 8.37 6.50
CA HIS A 10 -6.17 6.94 6.38
C HIS A 10 -4.69 6.69 6.07
N GLU A 11 -4.26 5.42 6.17
CA GLU A 11 -2.93 4.95 5.79
C GLU A 11 -3.05 3.95 4.63
N TYR A 12 -2.14 4.04 3.66
CA TYR A 12 -2.05 3.06 2.59
C TYR A 12 -1.24 1.84 3.06
N VAL A 13 -1.85 0.67 2.93
CA VAL A 13 -1.36 -0.60 3.50
C VAL A 13 -0.36 -1.33 2.58
N GLY A 14 0.02 -0.74 1.44
CA GLY A 14 0.91 -1.39 0.47
C GLY A 14 0.22 -2.43 -0.42
N VAL A 15 -1.12 -2.55 -0.35
CA VAL A 15 -1.89 -3.52 -1.15
C VAL A 15 -2.94 -2.80 -1.99
N GLY A 16 -2.90 -3.03 -3.30
CA GLY A 16 -3.87 -2.51 -4.27
C GLY A 16 -4.33 -3.58 -5.24
N ARG A 17 -5.57 -3.44 -5.75
CA ARG A 17 -6.08 -4.28 -6.84
C ARG A 17 -6.34 -3.43 -8.06
N VAL A 18 -5.66 -3.75 -9.16
CA VAL A 18 -5.84 -3.09 -10.45
C VAL A 18 -6.64 -3.97 -11.42
N LYS A 19 -7.49 -3.35 -12.24
CA LYS A 19 -8.19 -4.05 -13.31
C LYS A 19 -7.24 -4.28 -14.48
N PRO A 20 -7.37 -5.38 -15.25
CA PRO A 20 -6.55 -5.58 -16.45
C PRO A 20 -6.61 -4.41 -17.45
N ALA A 21 -7.79 -3.79 -17.60
CA ALA A 21 -7.98 -2.63 -18.47
C ALA A 21 -7.15 -1.40 -18.07
N PHE A 22 -6.80 -1.25 -16.78
CA PHE A 22 -5.99 -0.14 -16.28
C PHE A 22 -4.51 -0.27 -16.66
N MET A 23 -4.04 -1.49 -16.98
CA MET A 23 -2.62 -1.72 -17.26
C MET A 23 -2.08 -0.93 -18.45
N ALA A 24 -2.93 -0.61 -19.43
CA ALA A 24 -2.55 0.24 -20.54
C ALA A 24 -2.19 1.67 -20.07
N SER A 25 -3.06 2.29 -19.28
CA SER A 25 -2.82 3.62 -18.70
C SER A 25 -1.61 3.64 -17.76
N PHE A 26 -1.46 2.60 -16.93
CA PHE A 26 -0.31 2.48 -16.03
C PHE A 26 1.01 2.47 -16.81
N LYS A 27 1.11 1.64 -17.86
CA LYS A 27 2.32 1.55 -18.69
C LYS A 27 2.58 2.85 -19.45
N ALA A 28 1.55 3.48 -20.00
CA ALA A 28 1.69 4.75 -20.72
C ALA A 28 2.27 5.85 -19.81
N MET A 29 1.74 5.97 -18.58
CA MET A 29 2.25 6.93 -17.60
C MET A 29 3.68 6.58 -17.16
N MET A 30 3.99 5.30 -16.94
CA MET A 30 5.35 4.87 -16.64
C MET A 30 6.35 5.25 -17.74
N HIS A 31 6.00 4.99 -19.02
CA HIS A 31 6.84 5.37 -20.15
C HIS A 31 7.04 6.89 -20.23
N TYR A 32 5.97 7.65 -20.03
CA TYR A 32 6.06 9.12 -19.97
C TYR A 32 7.04 9.59 -18.87
N LEU A 33 7.01 8.99 -17.67
CA LEU A 33 7.94 9.34 -16.60
C LEU A 33 9.40 9.00 -16.94
N ILE A 34 9.63 7.88 -17.63
CA ILE A 34 10.96 7.48 -18.11
C ILE A 34 11.46 8.47 -19.16
N GLU A 35 10.64 8.82 -20.15
CA GLU A 35 10.99 9.78 -21.20
C GLU A 35 11.23 11.20 -20.66
N ALA A 36 10.54 11.55 -19.56
CA ALA A 36 10.73 12.79 -18.83
C ALA A 36 11.89 12.75 -17.82
N GLU A 37 12.70 11.67 -17.83
CA GLU A 37 13.85 11.46 -16.95
C GLU A 37 13.52 11.48 -15.43
N GLN A 38 12.28 11.15 -15.06
CA GLN A 38 11.81 11.14 -13.68
C GLN A 38 12.07 9.77 -13.01
N TYR A 39 13.34 9.44 -12.79
CA TYR A 39 13.76 8.11 -12.33
C TYR A 39 13.62 7.87 -10.81
N ASN A 40 13.40 8.91 -10.01
CA ASN A 40 13.28 8.81 -8.55
C ASN A 40 11.84 8.60 -8.07
N CYS A 41 10.93 8.23 -8.98
CA CYS A 41 9.53 7.95 -8.70
C CYS A 41 9.31 6.50 -8.27
N TRP A 42 8.36 6.31 -7.38
CA TRP A 42 7.85 5.00 -6.98
C TRP A 42 6.70 4.61 -7.91
N TRP A 43 6.36 3.31 -7.93
CA TRP A 43 5.24 2.84 -8.74
C TRP A 43 3.90 3.43 -8.26
N GLU A 44 3.79 3.81 -6.98
CA GLU A 44 2.64 4.54 -6.43
C GLU A 44 2.49 5.94 -7.05
N ASP A 45 3.57 6.61 -7.44
CA ASP A 45 3.50 7.91 -8.12
C ASP A 45 2.76 7.81 -9.45
N ILE A 46 2.88 6.67 -10.15
CA ILE A 46 2.12 6.38 -11.36
C ILE A 46 0.62 6.31 -11.02
N LEU A 47 0.26 5.61 -9.93
CA LEU A 47 -1.14 5.51 -9.48
C LEU A 47 -1.72 6.88 -9.13
N TYR A 48 -0.98 7.72 -8.39
CA TYR A 48 -1.41 9.07 -8.02
C TYR A 48 -1.61 9.97 -9.23
N ARG A 49 -0.78 9.83 -10.27
CA ARG A 49 -0.97 10.60 -11.52
C ARG A 49 -2.18 10.12 -12.29
N CYS A 50 -2.35 8.80 -12.41
CA CYS A 50 -3.51 8.25 -13.09
C CYS A 50 -4.83 8.51 -12.34
N SER A 51 -4.82 8.75 -11.03
CA SER A 51 -6.03 9.05 -10.26
C SER A 51 -6.68 10.40 -10.60
N ALA A 52 -6.00 11.26 -11.37
CA ALA A 52 -6.62 12.47 -11.91
C ALA A 52 -7.73 12.16 -12.93
N GLU A 53 -7.67 11.00 -13.59
CA GLU A 53 -8.59 10.59 -14.66
C GLU A 53 -9.33 9.28 -14.33
N GLN A 54 -8.95 8.58 -13.27
CA GLN A 54 -9.46 7.26 -12.91
C GLN A 54 -9.90 7.25 -11.44
N ASP A 55 -11.07 6.67 -11.18
CA ASP A 55 -11.55 6.49 -9.81
C ASP A 55 -10.63 5.56 -9.01
N VAL A 56 -10.28 6.00 -7.80
CA VAL A 56 -9.57 5.19 -6.81
C VAL A 56 -10.53 4.83 -5.68
N TYR A 57 -10.82 3.54 -5.55
CA TYR A 57 -11.69 3.01 -4.51
C TYR A 57 -10.85 2.52 -3.33
N VAL A 58 -11.25 2.92 -2.12
CA VAL A 58 -10.59 2.49 -0.88
C VAL A 58 -11.46 1.44 -0.20
N ARG A 59 -10.83 0.41 0.35
CA ARG A 59 -11.47 -0.57 1.23
C ARG A 59 -10.84 -0.47 2.61
N ASP A 60 -11.66 -0.13 3.60
CA ASP A 60 -11.24 -0.15 4.99
C ASP A 60 -10.91 -1.59 5.42
N VAL A 61 -9.78 -1.73 6.12
CA VAL A 61 -9.27 -3.00 6.66
C VAL A 61 -9.18 -2.97 8.18
N ALA A 62 -9.84 -2.01 8.84
CA ALA A 62 -9.95 -1.96 10.29
C ALA A 62 -10.37 -3.32 10.87
N GLY A 63 -9.68 -3.74 11.93
CA GLY A 63 -9.87 -5.06 12.56
C GLY A 63 -9.06 -6.20 11.94
N HIS A 64 -8.43 -6.00 10.78
CA HIS A 64 -7.43 -6.92 10.24
C HIS A 64 -6.02 -6.50 10.67
N PHE A 65 -5.22 -7.46 11.11
CA PHE A 65 -3.81 -7.22 11.37
C PHE A 65 -3.05 -7.17 10.05
N TRP A 66 -2.27 -6.10 9.89
CA TRP A 66 -1.29 -5.93 8.83
C TRP A 66 -0.07 -5.19 9.40
N ALA A 67 1.09 -5.42 8.81
CA ALA A 67 2.32 -4.72 9.12
C ALA A 67 3.24 -4.80 7.90
N GLU A 68 3.89 -3.69 7.57
CA GLU A 68 5.06 -3.66 6.69
C GLU A 68 6.29 -4.11 7.48
N VAL A 69 7.23 -4.78 6.83
CA VAL A 69 8.46 -5.27 7.48
C VAL A 69 9.64 -4.45 6.98
N ASP A 70 9.84 -3.29 7.60
CA ASP A 70 10.93 -2.37 7.27
C ASP A 70 12.10 -2.52 8.23
N TYR A 71 11.81 -2.81 9.50
CA TYR A 71 12.80 -2.99 10.56
C TYR A 71 12.61 -4.33 11.30
N ILE A 72 13.62 -4.72 12.09
CA ILE A 72 13.57 -5.99 12.83
C ILE A 72 12.43 -5.98 13.86
N GLU A 73 12.13 -4.83 14.43
CA GLU A 73 11.05 -4.63 15.40
C GLU A 73 9.66 -4.91 14.80
N ASP A 74 9.47 -4.66 13.49
CA ASP A 74 8.22 -5.00 12.80
C ASP A 74 8.03 -6.51 12.71
N TYR A 75 9.12 -7.23 12.39
CA TYR A 75 9.12 -8.69 12.38
C TYR A 75 8.78 -9.25 13.77
N GLU A 76 9.43 -8.76 14.83
CA GLU A 76 9.16 -9.19 16.20
C GLU A 76 7.69 -8.97 16.60
N ARG A 77 7.13 -7.80 16.25
CA ARG A 77 5.71 -7.47 16.46
C ARG A 77 4.76 -8.42 15.72
N ILE A 78 5.09 -8.80 14.49
CA ILE A 78 4.32 -9.78 13.71
C ILE A 78 4.37 -11.15 14.37
N MET A 79 5.55 -11.61 14.80
CA MET A 79 5.71 -12.90 15.45
C MET A 79 4.92 -12.98 16.76
N ASP A 80 4.97 -11.93 17.57
CA ASP A 80 4.17 -11.80 18.79
C ASP A 80 2.67 -11.90 18.54
N TYR A 81 2.18 -11.25 17.48
CA TYR A 81 0.78 -11.32 17.08
C TYR A 81 0.39 -12.75 16.67
N ILE A 82 1.22 -13.42 15.87
CA ILE A 82 0.98 -14.81 15.42
C ILE A 82 0.94 -15.76 16.62
N TRP A 83 1.91 -15.69 17.53
CA TRP A 83 1.96 -16.57 18.70
C TRP A 83 0.78 -16.39 19.65
N LYS A 84 0.33 -15.15 19.88
CA LYS A 84 -0.85 -14.86 20.70
C LYS A 84 -2.12 -15.43 20.06
N ARG A 85 -2.21 -15.42 18.73
CA ARG A 85 -3.34 -15.99 18.00
C ARG A 85 -3.37 -17.51 18.09
N SER A 86 -2.24 -18.19 17.87
CA SER A 86 -2.17 -19.66 17.95
C SER A 86 -2.59 -20.20 19.32
N LYS A 87 -2.11 -19.59 20.41
CA LYS A 87 -2.53 -19.98 21.77
C LYS A 87 -4.03 -19.82 22.02
N LYS A 88 -4.67 -18.84 21.38
CA LYS A 88 -6.10 -18.56 21.54
C LYS A 88 -6.97 -19.56 20.78
N ASP A 89 -6.45 -20.13 19.69
CA ASP A 89 -7.10 -21.17 18.91
C ASP A 89 -6.95 -22.56 19.58
N ASP A 90 -5.87 -22.81 20.33
CA ASP A 90 -5.65 -24.04 21.10
C ASP A 90 -6.51 -24.17 22.37
N THR A 91 -7.15 -23.07 22.82
CA THR A 91 -7.97 -23.05 24.06
C THR A 91 -9.48 -23.08 23.78
N LYS A 92 -9.89 -23.39 22.54
CA LYS A 92 -11.28 -23.58 22.12
C LYS A 92 -11.58 -25.04 21.84
#